data_AF-A0A923H886-F1
#
_entry.id   AF-A0A923H886-F1
#
_cell.length_a   1.000
_cell.length_b   1.000
_cell.length_c   1.000
_cell.angle_alpha   90.00
_cell.angle_beta   90.00
_cell.angle_gamma   90.00
#
_symmetry.space_group_name_H-M   'P 1'
#
loop_
_entity.id
_entity.type
_entity.pdbx_description
1 polymer ?
#
loop_
_entity_poly.entity_id
_entity_poly.type
_entity_poly.pdbx_seq_one_letter_code
_entity_poly.pdbx_strand_id
1 'polypeptide(L)'
;MKFDFYKRLLYIYIIFVVQFSALGQISEYCPIAEFDKDWSKDICLDYKGKHGYFEFKDNDEATNYVKQLMALTGLPMNFIISECSGIKNAFAYNFDGVQYIFYGNDFLESLNSEGNNIASITVLAHEIGHHLSGHVISKNYVRKYCRLTTCINQSSDCIRALENKQKQELEADAFAGFIMKKFGAELKDVKQTFIKLNNDEENEDNCSTHPSLSKRLEAVEKGYKRASINHGLSQNNAIRYHIERAKNFAYTKNDINSAFEELDLINEIKRNNQDYFVQKAKFYRKQGNVSQSFETIDKLQELYPNSPTPYLLYAIFYLDTNNDQKIIENSLNTIEVNRSNEANSILAYNLLSRSYANLNEFENASKFYDLLVERLVEVIETMDSDMVLRSSTDFYIENPVQLLLLSTFYLGLKNYENENYRTAMELARKEIDYCDYLDEDSKEYIWHKSNAYNRLGKAYMAVGSDTEACFYFEKACGISDRACNFYNNNCN
;
A
#
# COMPACT_ATOMS: atom_id res chain seq x y z
N MET A 1 80.49 -11.30 -27.93
CA MET A 1 79.69 -11.61 -26.72
C MET A 1 79.69 -10.50 -25.64
N LYS A 2 80.02 -9.24 -25.95
CA LYS A 2 79.74 -8.06 -25.09
C LYS A 2 78.98 -6.93 -25.81
N PHE A 3 78.59 -7.14 -27.08
CA PHE A 3 77.92 -6.13 -27.92
C PHE A 3 76.39 -6.30 -28.02
N ASP A 4 75.84 -7.46 -27.59
CA ASP A 4 74.39 -7.74 -27.61
C ASP A 4 73.63 -7.31 -26.35
N PHE A 5 74.33 -7.03 -25.24
CA PHE A 5 73.69 -6.53 -24.02
C PHE A 5 73.30 -5.04 -24.14
N TYR A 6 74.13 -4.23 -24.82
CA TYR A 6 73.86 -2.80 -25.02
C TYR A 6 72.76 -2.52 -26.06
N LYS A 7 72.57 -3.38 -27.07
CA LYS A 7 71.46 -3.24 -28.03
C LYS A 7 70.09 -3.52 -27.40
N ARG A 8 69.99 -4.42 -26.41
CA ARG A 8 68.74 -4.68 -25.67
C ARG A 8 68.39 -3.55 -24.69
N LEU A 9 69.39 -2.92 -24.05
CA LEU A 9 69.18 -1.72 -23.22
C LEU A 9 68.78 -0.48 -24.03
N LEU A 10 69.31 -0.31 -25.26
CA LEU A 10 68.92 0.80 -26.14
C LEU A 10 67.46 0.63 -26.66
N TYR A 11 67.02 -0.60 -26.94
CA TYR A 11 65.64 -0.86 -27.39
C TYR A 11 64.61 -0.68 -26.27
N ILE A 12 64.96 -1.02 -25.02
CA ILE A 12 64.08 -0.77 -23.86
C ILE A 12 64.00 0.73 -23.53
N TYR A 13 65.09 1.49 -23.71
CA TYR A 13 65.08 2.96 -23.51
C TYR A 13 64.26 3.69 -24.60
N ILE A 14 64.33 3.26 -25.87
CA ILE A 14 63.55 3.88 -26.95
C ILE A 14 62.04 3.60 -26.82
N ILE A 15 61.64 2.42 -26.33
CA ILE A 15 60.22 2.14 -26.06
C ILE A 15 59.69 2.95 -24.85
N PHE A 16 60.51 3.19 -23.83
CA PHE A 16 60.12 4.03 -22.69
C PHE A 16 60.06 5.54 -23.01
N VAL A 17 60.89 6.03 -23.95
CA VAL A 17 60.84 7.45 -24.38
C VAL A 17 59.70 7.72 -25.35
N VAL A 18 59.31 6.76 -26.20
CA VAL A 18 58.17 6.94 -27.14
C VAL A 18 56.80 6.84 -26.46
N GLN A 19 56.70 6.28 -25.24
CA GLN A 19 55.47 6.37 -24.43
C GLN A 19 55.38 7.62 -23.54
N PHE A 20 56.40 8.48 -23.49
CA PHE A 20 56.39 9.72 -22.69
C PHE A 20 56.46 11.03 -23.50
N SER A 21 56.37 10.97 -24.83
CA SER A 21 56.29 12.16 -25.70
C SER A 21 54.94 12.36 -26.40
N ALA A 22 53.88 11.69 -25.92
CA ALA A 22 52.48 12.01 -26.27
C ALA A 22 51.78 12.83 -25.17
N LEU A 23 52.54 13.50 -24.30
CA LEU A 23 52.07 14.55 -23.40
C LEU A 23 52.63 15.89 -23.88
N GLY A 24 52.00 16.45 -24.90
CA GLY A 24 52.35 17.77 -25.40
C GLY A 24 51.87 18.03 -26.82
N GLN A 25 50.78 18.81 -26.93
CA GLN A 25 50.34 19.54 -28.12
C GLN A 25 49.66 18.74 -29.25
N ILE A 26 48.47 18.20 -28.95
CA ILE A 26 47.32 18.63 -29.75
C ILE A 26 46.58 19.63 -28.88
N SER A 27 46.79 20.92 -29.15
CA SER A 27 45.84 21.93 -28.71
C SER A 27 44.56 21.72 -29.53
N GLU A 28 43.77 20.72 -29.14
CA GLU A 28 42.34 20.92 -29.24
C GLU A 28 42.05 22.03 -28.25
N TYR A 29 41.95 23.21 -28.83
CA TYR A 29 41.22 24.33 -28.30
C TYR A 29 39.79 23.83 -28.03
N CYS A 30 39.60 23.08 -26.95
CA CYS A 30 38.33 23.03 -26.27
C CYS A 30 38.37 24.26 -25.37
N PRO A 31 37.72 25.37 -25.74
CA PRO A 31 37.51 26.42 -24.78
C PRO A 31 36.68 25.78 -23.67
N ILE A 32 37.29 25.51 -22.51
CA ILE A 32 36.59 25.35 -21.24
C ILE A 32 36.16 26.76 -20.80
N ALA A 33 35.45 27.44 -21.68
CA ALA A 33 34.93 28.78 -21.52
C ALA A 33 33.62 28.79 -22.31
N GLU A 34 32.55 28.33 -21.64
CA GLU A 34 31.14 28.78 -21.79
C GLU A 34 30.10 27.82 -21.20
N PHE A 35 30.47 26.75 -20.48
CA PHE A 35 29.48 25.93 -19.76
C PHE A 35 29.00 26.54 -18.42
N ASP A 36 29.64 27.61 -17.94
CA ASP A 36 29.30 28.35 -16.70
C ASP A 36 28.69 29.73 -16.99
N LYS A 37 28.23 29.99 -18.22
CA LYS A 37 27.56 31.25 -18.49
C LYS A 37 26.12 31.15 -17.98
N ASP A 38 25.83 31.85 -16.88
CA ASP A 38 24.46 32.06 -16.45
C ASP A 38 23.73 32.95 -17.46
N TRP A 39 22.77 32.35 -18.19
CA TRP A 39 21.98 33.03 -19.22
C TRP A 39 20.78 33.77 -18.63
N SER A 40 20.58 33.76 -17.31
CA SER A 40 19.39 34.31 -16.65
C SER A 40 19.10 35.74 -17.05
N LYS A 41 20.15 36.57 -17.13
CA LYS A 41 20.04 37.97 -17.53
C LYS A 41 19.58 38.14 -18.98
N ASP A 42 20.18 37.40 -19.90
CA ASP A 42 19.87 37.49 -21.33
C ASP A 42 18.45 37.00 -21.61
N ILE A 43 18.03 35.91 -20.95
CA ILE A 43 16.67 35.36 -21.05
C ILE A 43 15.63 36.34 -20.50
N CYS A 44 15.88 36.94 -19.33
CA CYS A 44 14.97 37.93 -18.74
C CYS A 44 14.85 39.21 -19.61
N LEU A 45 15.94 39.68 -20.20
CA LEU A 45 15.93 40.84 -21.10
C LEU A 45 15.20 40.55 -22.43
N ASP A 46 15.35 39.34 -22.98
CA ASP A 46 14.59 38.89 -24.14
C ASP A 46 13.09 38.84 -23.82
N TYR A 47 12.73 38.26 -22.67
CA TYR A 47 11.34 38.18 -22.20
C TYR A 47 10.68 39.56 -22.06
N LYS A 48 11.43 40.58 -21.59
CA LYS A 48 10.93 41.96 -21.44
C LYS A 48 10.99 42.82 -22.71
N GLY A 49 11.58 42.33 -23.80
CA GLY A 49 11.70 43.09 -25.05
C GLY A 49 12.79 44.17 -25.08
N LYS A 50 13.98 43.91 -24.49
CA LYS A 50 15.20 44.74 -24.57
C LYS A 50 15.09 46.20 -24.04
N HIS A 51 14.17 46.50 -23.14
CA HIS A 51 14.13 47.81 -22.46
C HIS A 51 14.00 47.65 -20.94
N GLY A 52 15.10 47.86 -20.21
CA GLY A 52 15.09 47.91 -18.74
C GLY A 52 16.48 47.81 -18.12
N TYR A 53 16.78 48.68 -17.16
CA TYR A 53 17.94 48.53 -16.27
C TYR A 53 17.63 47.44 -15.25
N PHE A 54 18.63 46.62 -14.91
CA PHE A 54 18.47 45.43 -14.08
C PHE A 54 19.36 45.52 -12.85
N GLU A 55 18.78 45.32 -11.67
CA GLU A 55 19.52 44.92 -10.47
C GLU A 55 19.28 43.42 -10.27
N PHE A 56 20.34 42.62 -10.38
CA PHE A 56 20.31 41.23 -9.93
C PHE A 56 20.36 41.26 -8.40
N LYS A 57 19.33 40.73 -7.74
CA LYS A 57 19.46 40.32 -6.36
C LYS A 57 19.34 38.82 -6.30
N ASP A 58 20.36 38.18 -5.75
CA ASP A 58 20.16 36.87 -5.15
C ASP A 58 19.12 37.07 -4.05
N ASN A 59 17.90 36.65 -4.33
CA ASN A 59 16.86 36.60 -3.33
C ASN A 59 16.85 35.17 -2.78
N ASP A 60 17.55 35.04 -1.65
CA ASP A 60 17.70 33.80 -0.91
C ASP A 60 16.35 33.16 -0.53
N GLU A 61 15.28 33.96 -0.45
CA GLU A 61 13.98 33.53 0.05
C GLU A 61 13.25 32.60 -0.95
N ALA A 62 13.12 32.99 -2.22
CA ALA A 62 12.51 32.15 -3.24
C ALA A 62 13.30 30.86 -3.46
N THR A 63 14.64 30.98 -3.46
CA THR A 63 15.54 29.82 -3.51
C THR A 63 15.33 28.90 -2.30
N ASN A 64 15.13 29.45 -1.10
CA ASN A 64 14.85 28.66 0.10
C ASN A 64 13.49 27.95 0.00
N TYR A 65 12.44 28.60 -0.52
CA TYR A 65 11.15 27.95 -0.75
C TYR A 65 11.26 26.79 -1.73
N VAL A 66 11.94 27.00 -2.87
CA VAL A 66 12.16 25.92 -3.86
C VAL A 66 12.96 24.77 -3.25
N LYS A 67 14.01 25.05 -2.46
CA LYS A 67 14.77 24.03 -1.73
C LYS A 67 13.90 23.22 -0.77
N GLN A 68 13.06 23.90 0.02
CA GLN A 68 12.13 23.23 0.95
C GLN A 68 11.12 22.35 0.22
N LEU A 69 10.52 22.86 -0.87
CA LEU A 69 9.59 22.09 -1.69
C LEU A 69 10.26 20.87 -2.34
N MET A 70 11.46 21.05 -2.90
CA MET A 70 12.22 19.96 -3.51
C MET A 70 12.63 18.89 -2.50
N ALA A 71 12.99 19.27 -1.27
CA ALA A 71 13.26 18.31 -0.20
C ALA A 71 12.06 17.39 0.08
N LEU A 72 10.83 17.89 0.00
CA LEU A 72 9.59 17.11 0.18
C LEU A 72 9.31 16.10 -0.96
N THR A 73 9.97 16.28 -2.11
CA THR A 73 9.91 15.34 -3.24
C THR A 73 10.93 14.21 -3.12
N GLY A 74 12.03 14.43 -2.40
CA GLY A 74 13.19 13.54 -2.36
C GLY A 74 14.08 13.58 -3.61
N LEU A 75 13.82 14.51 -4.55
CA LEU A 75 14.61 14.70 -5.76
C LEU A 75 15.67 15.81 -5.56
N PRO A 76 16.83 15.71 -6.24
CA PRO A 76 17.79 16.80 -6.26
C PRO A 76 17.20 18.03 -6.98
N MET A 77 17.56 19.22 -6.49
CA MET A 77 17.19 20.49 -7.12
C MET A 77 18.16 20.81 -8.25
N ASN A 78 17.66 20.86 -9.49
CA ASN A 78 18.48 21.03 -10.69
C ASN A 78 18.09 22.29 -11.50
N PHE A 79 17.44 23.26 -10.86
CA PHE A 79 17.00 24.52 -11.49
C PHE A 79 17.76 25.71 -10.91
N ILE A 80 18.05 26.71 -11.75
CA ILE A 80 18.51 28.03 -11.35
C ILE A 80 17.29 28.91 -11.08
N ILE A 81 17.21 29.47 -9.88
CA ILE A 81 16.12 30.37 -9.48
C ILE A 81 16.62 31.80 -9.70
N SER A 82 15.88 32.61 -10.46
CA SER A 82 16.33 33.96 -10.81
C SER A 82 15.20 34.97 -10.80
N GLU A 83 15.40 36.06 -10.06
CA GLU A 83 14.49 37.19 -10.12
C GLU A 83 14.60 37.90 -11.48
N CYS A 84 13.46 38.22 -12.08
CA CYS A 84 13.34 39.04 -13.28
C CYS A 84 12.48 40.28 -12.97
N SER A 85 13.02 41.24 -12.22
CA SER A 85 12.29 42.36 -11.60
C SER A 85 11.38 43.13 -12.56
N GLY A 86 10.12 43.38 -12.19
CA GLY A 86 9.17 44.13 -13.05
C GLY A 86 8.36 43.28 -14.04
N ILE A 87 8.51 41.94 -14.03
CA ILE A 87 7.48 41.07 -14.63
C ILE A 87 6.35 40.83 -13.62
N LYS A 88 5.12 40.75 -14.09
CA LYS A 88 3.95 40.34 -13.30
C LYS A 88 3.66 38.85 -13.47
N ASN A 89 4.70 38.03 -13.36
CA ASN A 89 4.63 36.60 -13.68
C ASN A 89 5.72 35.79 -12.97
N ALA A 90 5.56 34.48 -12.97
CA ALA A 90 6.63 33.50 -12.79
C ALA A 90 6.58 32.48 -13.95
N PHE A 91 7.72 31.92 -14.34
CA PHE A 91 7.74 30.92 -15.41
C PHE A 91 8.96 30.00 -15.35
N ALA A 92 8.72 28.72 -15.63
CA ALA A 92 9.72 27.71 -15.86
C ALA A 92 10.27 27.77 -17.30
N TYR A 93 11.59 27.66 -17.45
CA TYR A 93 12.26 27.75 -18.74
C TYR A 93 13.41 26.75 -18.85
N ASN A 94 13.66 26.22 -20.05
CA ASN A 94 14.84 25.42 -20.35
C ASN A 94 15.63 26.10 -21.46
N PHE A 95 16.90 26.40 -21.20
CA PHE A 95 17.82 26.93 -22.19
C PHE A 95 19.09 26.10 -22.22
N ASP A 96 19.37 25.51 -23.37
CA ASP A 96 20.56 24.69 -23.61
C ASP A 96 20.76 23.58 -22.56
N GLY A 97 19.66 22.95 -22.14
CA GLY A 97 19.66 21.89 -21.12
C GLY A 97 19.66 22.40 -19.68
N VAL A 98 19.91 23.69 -19.43
CA VAL A 98 19.84 24.31 -18.11
C VAL A 98 18.40 24.72 -17.79
N GLN A 99 17.92 24.34 -16.62
CA GLN A 99 16.55 24.61 -16.16
C GLN A 99 16.55 25.88 -15.30
N TYR A 100 15.64 26.81 -15.59
CA TYR A 100 15.48 28.07 -14.89
C TYR A 100 14.05 28.22 -14.35
N ILE A 101 13.90 28.90 -13.21
CA ILE A 101 12.64 29.43 -12.72
C ILE A 101 12.80 30.94 -12.58
N PHE A 102 12.09 31.70 -13.41
CA PHE A 102 12.07 33.15 -13.34
C PHE A 102 10.84 33.64 -12.59
N TYR A 103 10.98 34.72 -11.83
CA TYR A 103 9.84 35.34 -11.15
C TYR A 103 10.04 36.84 -10.94
N GLY A 104 8.94 37.60 -10.90
CA GLY A 104 8.97 38.98 -10.42
C GLY A 104 8.76 39.03 -8.91
N ASN A 105 9.70 39.59 -8.15
CA ASN A 105 9.59 39.64 -6.69
C ASN A 105 8.36 40.44 -6.24
N ASP A 106 8.19 41.66 -6.75
CA ASP A 106 7.02 42.51 -6.46
C ASP A 106 5.69 41.81 -6.78
N PHE A 107 5.68 40.98 -7.82
CA PHE A 107 4.51 40.20 -8.20
C PHE A 107 4.20 39.12 -7.17
N LEU A 108 5.19 38.31 -6.77
CA LEU A 108 4.99 37.29 -5.75
C LEU A 108 4.55 37.90 -4.41
N GLU A 109 5.20 38.99 -4.00
CA GLU A 109 4.84 39.73 -2.78
C GLU A 109 3.41 40.28 -2.83
N SER A 110 2.97 40.79 -4.00
CA SER A 110 1.61 41.30 -4.16
C SER A 110 0.50 40.25 -3.97
N LEU A 111 0.83 38.96 -4.11
CA LEU A 111 -0.12 37.86 -3.90
C LEU A 111 -0.21 37.43 -2.43
N ASN A 112 0.80 37.76 -1.63
CA ASN A 112 0.88 37.36 -0.23
C ASN A 112 -0.09 38.16 0.64
N SER A 113 -0.38 37.63 1.83
CA SER A 113 -1.04 38.37 2.90
C SER A 113 0.01 38.65 3.99
N GLU A 114 -0.23 39.62 4.87
CA GLU A 114 0.73 39.97 5.93
C GLU A 114 1.13 38.73 6.75
N GLY A 115 2.44 38.43 6.80
CA GLY A 115 2.98 37.27 7.49
C GLY A 115 2.67 35.90 6.85
N ASN A 116 2.06 35.85 5.67
CA ASN A 116 1.70 34.62 4.97
C ASN A 116 2.16 34.62 3.50
N ASN A 117 3.19 33.81 3.24
CA ASN A 117 3.88 33.62 1.97
C ASN A 117 3.34 32.43 1.12
N ILE A 118 2.25 31.78 1.55
CA ILE A 118 1.71 30.58 0.88
C ILE A 118 1.41 30.82 -0.60
N ALA A 119 0.99 32.03 -0.98
CA ALA A 119 0.71 32.35 -2.37
C ALA A 119 1.98 32.32 -3.23
N SER A 120 3.06 32.95 -2.78
CA SER A 120 4.37 32.89 -3.44
C SER A 120 4.88 31.45 -3.56
N ILE A 121 4.81 30.68 -2.48
CA ILE A 121 5.27 29.28 -2.45
C ILE A 121 4.43 28.43 -3.40
N THR A 122 3.12 28.66 -3.48
CA THR A 122 2.22 27.94 -4.40
C THR A 122 2.53 28.23 -5.87
N VAL A 123 2.85 29.48 -6.21
CA VAL A 123 3.28 29.84 -7.58
C VAL A 123 4.59 29.14 -7.93
N LEU A 124 5.58 29.17 -7.04
CA LEU A 124 6.85 28.47 -7.25
C LEU A 124 6.65 26.95 -7.35
N ALA A 125 5.74 26.38 -6.55
CA ALA A 125 5.38 24.96 -6.62
C ALA A 125 4.80 24.56 -7.99
N HIS A 126 4.00 25.42 -8.60
CA HIS A 126 3.49 25.23 -9.96
C HIS A 126 4.64 25.19 -10.99
N GLU A 127 5.60 26.12 -10.91
CA GLU A 127 6.76 26.14 -11.82
C GLU A 127 7.66 24.91 -11.66
N ILE A 128 7.85 24.41 -10.43
CA ILE A 128 8.52 23.13 -10.19
C ILE A 128 7.76 21.99 -10.88
N GLY A 129 6.43 22.00 -10.82
CA GLY A 129 5.58 21.02 -11.51
C GLY A 129 5.80 20.97 -13.02
N HIS A 130 6.05 22.12 -13.65
CA HIS A 130 6.42 22.18 -15.07
C HIS A 130 7.78 21.54 -15.37
N HIS A 131 8.77 21.73 -14.51
CA HIS A 131 10.07 21.11 -14.67
C HIS A 131 10.02 19.59 -14.46
N LEU A 132 9.45 19.14 -13.34
CA LEU A 132 9.43 17.72 -12.98
C LEU A 132 8.60 16.87 -13.95
N SER A 133 7.55 17.45 -14.55
CA SER A 133 6.74 16.79 -15.57
C SER A 133 7.31 16.94 -17.00
N GLY A 134 8.46 17.60 -17.16
CA GLY A 134 9.12 17.78 -18.46
C GLY A 134 8.42 18.74 -19.42
N HIS A 135 7.53 19.60 -18.93
CA HIS A 135 6.74 20.53 -19.75
C HIS A 135 7.61 21.56 -20.46
N VAL A 136 8.74 21.93 -19.86
CA VAL A 136 9.71 22.90 -20.40
C VAL A 136 10.64 22.34 -21.49
N ILE A 137 10.64 21.02 -21.71
CA ILE A 137 11.53 20.34 -22.68
C ILE A 137 10.86 20.30 -24.07
N SER A 138 9.53 20.31 -24.12
CA SER A 138 8.79 20.25 -25.37
C SER A 138 8.87 21.56 -26.15
N LYS A 139 9.03 21.50 -27.48
CA LYS A 139 8.98 22.70 -28.34
C LYS A 139 7.64 23.41 -28.10
N ASN A 140 7.68 24.74 -27.94
CA ASN A 140 6.46 25.53 -27.78
C ASN A 140 5.67 25.58 -29.11
N TYR A 141 4.89 24.53 -29.35
CA TYR A 141 4.11 24.35 -30.57
C TYR A 141 2.97 25.37 -30.70
N VAL A 142 2.51 25.96 -29.60
CA VAL A 142 1.53 27.05 -29.62
C VAL A 142 2.09 28.24 -30.38
N ARG A 143 3.31 28.69 -30.06
CA ARG A 143 3.99 29.80 -30.79
C ARG A 143 4.24 29.48 -32.27
N LYS A 144 4.37 28.20 -32.63
CA LYS A 144 4.61 27.75 -34.01
C LYS A 144 3.33 27.70 -34.85
N TYR A 145 2.22 27.25 -34.27
CA TYR A 145 1.00 26.92 -35.01
C TYR A 145 -0.13 27.93 -34.83
N CYS A 146 -0.16 28.70 -33.74
CA CYS A 146 -1.21 29.67 -33.45
C CYS A 146 -0.83 31.06 -33.93
N ARG A 147 -1.66 31.66 -34.80
CA ARG A 147 -1.42 33.02 -35.36
C ARG A 147 -2.10 34.15 -34.57
N LEU A 148 -3.04 33.82 -33.68
CA LEU A 148 -3.84 34.77 -32.89
C LEU A 148 -3.96 34.25 -31.45
N THR A 149 -4.24 35.14 -30.51
CA THR A 149 -4.54 34.83 -29.10
C THR A 149 -5.97 34.29 -28.89
N THR A 150 -6.74 34.10 -29.97
CA THR A 150 -8.10 33.56 -29.98
C THR A 150 -8.22 32.39 -30.98
N CYS A 151 -9.17 31.46 -30.78
CA CYS A 151 -9.34 30.24 -31.60
C CYS A 151 -10.23 30.45 -32.81
N ILE A 152 -10.76 31.65 -33.00
CA ILE A 152 -11.62 31.93 -34.15
C ILE A 152 -10.72 31.81 -35.40
N ASN A 153 -11.02 30.83 -36.25
CA ASN A 153 -10.27 30.51 -37.47
C ASN A 153 -8.83 29.98 -37.27
N GLN A 154 -8.54 29.26 -36.15
CA GLN A 154 -7.24 28.59 -35.97
C GLN A 154 -7.14 27.25 -36.70
N SER A 155 -5.91 26.81 -36.99
CA SER A 155 -5.63 25.48 -37.52
C SER A 155 -5.91 24.39 -36.47
N SER A 156 -6.24 23.18 -36.94
CA SER A 156 -6.35 21.99 -36.08
C SER A 156 -5.08 21.72 -35.26
N ASP A 157 -3.91 22.05 -35.81
CA ASP A 157 -2.63 21.95 -35.11
C ASP A 157 -2.50 22.94 -33.95
N CYS A 158 -3.04 24.16 -34.10
CA CYS A 158 -3.08 25.14 -33.02
C CYS A 158 -4.01 24.69 -31.89
N ILE A 159 -5.20 24.17 -32.22
CA ILE A 159 -6.17 23.67 -31.22
C ILE A 159 -5.52 22.55 -30.39
N ARG A 160 -4.89 21.56 -31.04
CA ARG A 160 -4.18 20.47 -30.36
C ARG A 160 -3.02 20.98 -29.50
N ALA A 161 -2.29 22.00 -29.97
CA ALA A 161 -1.20 22.60 -29.19
C ALA A 161 -1.72 23.31 -27.93
N LEU A 162 -2.87 24.00 -28.02
CA LEU A 162 -3.53 24.63 -26.87
C LEU A 162 -4.05 23.61 -25.87
N GLU A 163 -4.73 22.55 -26.32
CA GLU A 163 -5.20 21.46 -25.45
C GLU A 163 -4.05 20.80 -24.69
N ASN A 164 -2.92 20.53 -25.36
CA ASN A 164 -1.73 19.99 -24.72
C ASN A 164 -1.15 20.96 -23.68
N LYS A 165 -1.12 22.27 -23.98
CA LYS A 165 -0.65 23.27 -23.03
C LYS A 165 -1.56 23.34 -21.80
N GLN A 166 -2.88 23.38 -22.00
CA GLN A 166 -3.86 23.34 -20.92
C GLN A 166 -3.70 22.09 -20.04
N LYS A 167 -3.44 20.92 -20.64
CA LYS A 167 -3.15 19.69 -19.90
C LYS A 167 -1.90 19.85 -19.01
N GLN A 168 -0.83 20.42 -19.54
CA GLN A 168 0.40 20.68 -18.79
C GLN A 168 0.18 21.64 -17.61
N GLU A 169 -0.64 22.67 -17.79
CA GLU A 169 -1.02 23.59 -16.70
C GLU A 169 -1.80 22.86 -15.60
N LEU A 170 -2.77 22.01 -15.95
CA LEU A 170 -3.52 21.21 -14.98
C LEU A 170 -2.64 20.20 -14.24
N GLU A 171 -1.65 19.62 -14.92
CA GLU A 171 -0.66 18.73 -14.31
C GLU A 171 0.23 19.48 -13.31
N ALA A 172 0.68 20.70 -13.66
CA ALA A 172 1.44 21.58 -12.76
C ALA A 172 0.59 22.06 -11.57
N ASP A 173 -0.68 22.42 -11.78
CA ASP A 173 -1.64 22.79 -10.74
C ASP A 173 -1.88 21.62 -9.76
N ALA A 174 -2.02 20.40 -10.28
CA ALA A 174 -2.15 19.20 -9.46
C ALA A 174 -0.87 18.91 -8.67
N PHE A 175 0.31 19.11 -9.25
CA PHE A 175 1.56 18.99 -8.50
C PHE A 175 1.67 20.05 -7.39
N ALA A 176 1.31 21.30 -7.67
CA ALA A 176 1.29 22.37 -6.68
C ALA A 176 0.38 21.99 -5.49
N GLY A 177 -0.85 21.54 -5.75
CA GLY A 177 -1.75 21.05 -4.69
C GLY A 177 -1.15 19.89 -3.87
N PHE A 178 -0.48 18.94 -4.54
CA PHE A 178 0.18 17.80 -3.90
C PHE A 178 1.32 18.23 -2.97
N ILE A 179 2.23 19.06 -3.46
CA ILE A 179 3.42 19.44 -2.68
C ILE A 179 3.07 20.44 -1.58
N MET A 180 2.09 21.33 -1.80
CA MET A 180 1.63 22.25 -0.76
C MET A 180 0.95 21.53 0.41
N LYS A 181 0.27 20.39 0.17
CA LYS A 181 -0.21 19.53 1.28
C LYS A 181 0.95 18.98 2.09
N LYS A 182 2.03 18.52 1.44
CA LYS A 182 3.23 18.03 2.12
C LYS A 182 3.98 19.13 2.86
N PHE A 183 3.93 20.36 2.34
CA PHE A 183 4.50 21.55 2.96
C PHE A 183 3.73 21.99 4.22
N GLY A 184 2.50 21.51 4.41
CA GLY A 184 1.67 21.81 5.57
C GLY A 184 0.68 22.97 5.37
N ALA A 185 0.52 23.45 4.14
CA ALA A 185 -0.43 24.52 3.84
C ALA A 185 -1.88 24.03 3.84
N GLU A 186 -2.82 24.90 4.22
CA GLU A 186 -4.25 24.61 4.11
C GLU A 186 -4.73 24.70 2.65
N LEU A 187 -5.60 23.77 2.23
CA LEU A 187 -6.17 23.77 0.88
C LEU A 187 -6.88 25.10 0.54
N LYS A 188 -7.47 25.76 1.54
CA LYS A 188 -8.13 27.05 1.37
C LYS A 188 -7.13 28.10 0.87
N ASP A 189 -5.96 28.23 1.50
CA ASP A 189 -4.96 29.23 1.13
C ASP A 189 -4.32 28.92 -0.23
N VAL A 190 -4.10 27.64 -0.52
CA VAL A 190 -3.64 27.20 -1.84
C VAL A 190 -4.66 27.60 -2.91
N LYS A 191 -5.96 27.29 -2.73
CA LYS A 191 -7.02 27.67 -3.67
C LYS A 191 -7.17 29.19 -3.82
N GLN A 192 -7.02 29.95 -2.73
CA GLN A 192 -7.07 31.41 -2.78
C GLN A 192 -5.98 32.00 -3.68
N THR A 193 -4.81 31.35 -3.77
CA THR A 193 -3.75 31.77 -4.69
C THR A 193 -4.24 31.74 -6.14
N PHE A 194 -4.87 30.65 -6.57
CA PHE A 194 -5.41 30.52 -7.93
C PHE A 194 -6.55 31.51 -8.21
N ILE A 195 -7.34 31.85 -7.20
CA ILE A 195 -8.38 32.87 -7.30
C ILE A 195 -7.74 34.26 -7.51
N LYS A 196 -6.71 34.62 -6.73
CA LYS A 196 -5.99 35.90 -6.87
C LYS A 196 -5.27 36.05 -8.22
N LEU A 197 -4.79 34.96 -8.79
CA LEU A 197 -4.14 34.94 -10.10
C LEU A 197 -5.12 35.14 -11.26
N ASN A 198 -6.41 34.89 -11.04
CA ASN A 198 -7.44 34.97 -12.07
C ASN A 198 -8.16 36.33 -12.02
N ASN A 199 -7.47 37.39 -12.47
CA ASN A 199 -7.94 38.78 -12.37
C ASN A 199 -8.66 39.35 -13.60
N ASP A 200 -8.85 38.58 -14.68
CA ASP A 200 -9.61 39.05 -15.83
C ASP A 200 -10.85 38.16 -16.05
N GLU A 201 -12.03 38.79 -15.99
CA GLU A 201 -13.27 38.27 -16.56
C GLU A 201 -13.07 38.07 -18.06
N GLU A 202 -12.62 36.89 -18.51
CA GLU A 202 -12.62 36.41 -19.91
C GLU A 202 -11.62 35.22 -19.97
N ASN A 203 -11.91 33.99 -20.40
CA ASN A 203 -12.84 33.50 -21.41
C ASN A 203 -13.12 32.02 -21.12
N GLU A 204 -14.28 31.56 -21.56
CA GLU A 204 -14.63 30.14 -21.69
C GLU A 204 -13.46 29.35 -22.32
N ASP A 205 -13.34 28.04 -22.04
CA ASP A 205 -12.20 27.16 -22.41
C ASP A 205 -11.75 27.20 -23.89
N ASN A 206 -12.50 27.90 -24.75
CA ASN A 206 -12.00 28.41 -26.00
C ASN A 206 -10.94 29.51 -25.76
N CYS A 207 -9.68 29.09 -25.90
CA CYS A 207 -8.57 29.87 -26.49
C CYS A 207 -7.53 30.51 -25.58
N SER A 208 -7.58 30.22 -24.29
CA SER A 208 -6.51 30.57 -23.36
C SER A 208 -5.47 29.45 -23.27
N THR A 209 -4.19 29.84 -23.10
CA THR A 209 -3.13 28.91 -22.70
C THR A 209 -3.34 28.35 -21.29
N HIS A 210 -4.14 29.05 -20.47
CA HIS A 210 -4.52 28.61 -19.13
C HIS A 210 -5.96 28.08 -19.12
N PRO A 211 -6.20 26.91 -18.50
CA PRO A 211 -7.55 26.38 -18.31
C PRO A 211 -8.44 27.30 -17.48
N SER A 212 -9.76 27.14 -17.58
CA SER A 212 -10.72 27.83 -16.70
C SER A 212 -10.41 27.60 -15.22
N LEU A 213 -10.68 28.62 -14.38
CA LEU A 213 -10.41 28.59 -12.94
C LEU A 213 -11.00 27.34 -12.26
N SER A 214 -12.21 26.92 -12.66
CA SER A 214 -12.86 25.71 -12.13
C SER A 214 -11.99 24.46 -12.32
N LYS A 215 -11.47 24.23 -13.54
CA LYS A 215 -10.58 23.10 -13.85
C LYS A 215 -9.28 23.16 -13.07
N ARG A 216 -8.70 24.36 -12.94
CA ARG A 216 -7.47 24.58 -12.15
C ARG A 216 -7.67 24.24 -10.68
N LEU A 217 -8.75 24.73 -10.07
CA LEU A 217 -9.10 24.44 -8.67
C LEU A 217 -9.39 22.95 -8.44
N GLU A 218 -10.02 22.27 -9.40
CA GLU A 218 -10.22 20.82 -9.36
C GLU A 218 -8.88 20.06 -9.41
N ALA A 219 -7.96 20.46 -10.29
CA ALA A 219 -6.64 19.86 -10.40
C ALA A 219 -5.83 20.00 -9.10
N VAL A 220 -5.82 21.20 -8.51
CA VAL A 220 -5.19 21.48 -7.20
C VAL A 220 -5.79 20.57 -6.12
N GLU A 221 -7.11 20.50 -6.03
CA GLU A 221 -7.79 19.67 -5.03
C GLU A 221 -7.47 18.18 -5.21
N LYS A 222 -7.42 17.70 -6.46
CA LYS A 222 -7.03 16.32 -6.79
C LYS A 222 -5.60 16.03 -6.34
N GLY A 223 -4.66 16.93 -6.60
CA GLY A 223 -3.28 16.85 -6.11
C GLY A 223 -3.17 16.79 -4.59
N TYR A 224 -3.86 17.71 -3.92
CA TYR A 224 -3.88 17.84 -2.46
C TYR A 224 -4.47 16.59 -1.77
N LYS A 225 -5.55 16.04 -2.33
CA LYS A 225 -6.14 14.77 -1.86
C LYS A 225 -5.18 13.59 -2.03
N ARG A 226 -4.47 13.50 -3.16
CA ARG A 226 -3.45 12.45 -3.40
C ARG A 226 -2.34 12.48 -2.35
N ALA A 227 -1.84 13.65 -1.97
CA ALA A 227 -0.83 13.76 -0.92
C ALA A 227 -1.34 13.26 0.44
N SER A 228 -2.60 13.53 0.76
CA SER A 228 -3.25 13.04 2.00
C SER A 228 -3.40 11.52 2.00
N ILE A 229 -3.78 10.92 0.86
CA ILE A 229 -3.87 9.46 0.69
C ILE A 229 -2.49 8.81 0.80
N ASN A 230 -1.47 9.36 0.13
CA ASN A 230 -0.11 8.83 0.16
C ASN A 230 0.48 8.81 1.58
N HIS A 231 0.17 9.82 2.41
CA HIS A 231 0.57 9.82 3.80
C HIS A 231 -0.06 8.65 4.57
N GLY A 232 -1.37 8.43 4.42
CA GLY A 232 -2.08 7.30 5.05
C GLY A 232 -1.57 5.93 4.57
N LEU A 233 -1.32 5.78 3.26
CA LEU A 233 -0.72 4.57 2.69
C LEU A 233 0.69 4.31 3.22
N SER A 234 1.53 5.35 3.32
CA SER A 234 2.88 5.23 3.89
C SER A 234 2.84 4.80 5.35
N GLN A 235 1.93 5.38 6.15
CA GLN A 235 1.74 4.99 7.53
C GLN A 235 1.28 3.54 7.65
N ASN A 236 0.26 3.13 6.88
CA ASN A 236 -0.24 1.75 6.90
C ASN A 236 0.82 0.73 6.46
N ASN A 237 1.64 1.07 5.46
CA ASN A 237 2.76 0.22 5.04
C ASN A 237 3.84 0.10 6.13
N ALA A 238 4.18 1.20 6.80
CA ALA A 238 5.11 1.17 7.92
C ALA A 238 4.57 0.35 9.10
N ILE A 239 3.30 0.55 9.46
CA ILE A 239 2.61 -0.23 10.50
C ILE A 239 2.65 -1.72 10.15
N ARG A 240 2.27 -2.10 8.91
CA ARG A 240 2.32 -3.49 8.45
C ARG A 240 3.73 -4.07 8.54
N TYR A 241 4.74 -3.30 8.12
CA TYR A 241 6.14 -3.72 8.21
C TYR A 241 6.55 -4.01 9.66
N HIS A 242 6.21 -3.12 10.60
CA HIS A 242 6.52 -3.32 12.02
C HIS A 242 5.73 -4.49 12.63
N ILE A 243 4.46 -4.70 12.25
CA ILE A 243 3.68 -5.87 12.67
C ILE A 243 4.38 -7.17 12.25
N GLU A 244 4.80 -7.29 11.00
CA GLU A 244 5.44 -8.51 10.50
C GLU A 244 6.80 -8.75 11.16
N ARG A 245 7.56 -7.69 11.44
CA ARG A 245 8.80 -7.79 12.24
C ARG A 245 8.51 -8.23 13.67
N ALA A 246 7.52 -7.62 14.32
CA ALA A 246 7.12 -7.96 15.68
C ALA A 246 6.74 -9.44 15.78
N LYS A 247 5.94 -9.94 14.84
CA LYS A 247 5.58 -11.36 14.74
C LYS A 247 6.80 -12.26 14.52
N ASN A 248 7.72 -11.89 13.62
CA ASN A 248 8.94 -12.67 13.39
C ASN A 248 9.80 -12.77 14.66
N PHE A 249 9.98 -11.66 15.38
CA PHE A 249 10.66 -11.66 16.67
C PHE A 249 9.95 -12.57 17.67
N ALA A 250 8.64 -12.40 17.86
CA ALA A 250 7.86 -13.15 18.82
C ALA A 250 7.80 -14.66 18.52
N TYR A 251 7.49 -15.06 17.29
CA TYR A 251 7.16 -16.45 16.97
C TYR A 251 8.32 -17.24 16.36
N THR A 252 9.13 -16.62 15.51
CA THR A 252 10.24 -17.30 14.83
C THR A 252 11.52 -17.25 15.66
N LYS A 253 11.88 -16.08 16.17
CA LYS A 253 13.11 -15.89 16.96
C LYS A 253 12.90 -16.14 18.46
N ASN A 254 11.64 -16.22 18.90
CA ASN A 254 11.26 -16.32 20.30
C ASN A 254 11.84 -15.19 21.18
N ASP A 255 12.01 -14.01 20.58
CA ASP A 255 12.46 -12.78 21.23
C ASP A 255 11.26 -11.84 21.41
N ILE A 256 10.61 -11.94 22.55
CA ILE A 256 9.39 -11.19 22.81
C ILE A 256 9.67 -9.72 23.14
N ASN A 257 10.85 -9.39 23.66
CA ASN A 257 11.18 -8.01 24.05
C ASN A 257 11.32 -7.14 22.82
N SER A 258 12.10 -7.61 21.82
CA SER A 258 12.18 -6.91 20.53
C SER A 258 10.83 -6.86 19.80
N ALA A 259 9.95 -7.83 20.02
CA ALA A 259 8.59 -7.75 19.48
C ALA A 259 7.80 -6.58 20.08
N PHE A 260 7.92 -6.30 21.38
CA PHE A 260 7.30 -5.13 22.01
C PHE A 260 7.92 -3.81 21.56
N GLU A 261 9.24 -3.75 21.36
CA GLU A 261 9.91 -2.58 20.79
C GLU A 261 9.35 -2.21 19.41
N GLU A 262 9.10 -3.21 18.55
CA GLU A 262 8.45 -2.97 17.25
C GLU A 262 7.01 -2.46 17.41
N LEU A 263 6.27 -2.88 18.44
CA LEU A 263 4.93 -2.38 18.71
C LEU A 263 4.96 -0.90 19.15
N ASP A 264 5.96 -0.49 19.92
CA ASP A 264 6.08 0.91 20.34
C ASP A 264 6.25 1.84 19.14
N LEU A 265 7.00 1.42 18.11
CA LEU A 265 7.10 2.14 16.84
C LEU A 265 5.75 2.29 16.12
N ILE A 266 4.89 1.27 16.15
CA ILE A 266 3.53 1.36 15.58
C ILE A 266 2.73 2.44 16.29
N ASN A 267 2.81 2.49 17.62
CA ASN A 267 2.08 3.47 18.42
C ASN A 267 2.61 4.90 18.25
N GLU A 268 3.90 5.06 17.92
CA GLU A 268 4.48 6.34 17.49
C GLU A 268 3.96 6.78 16.12
N ILE A 269 3.89 5.87 15.15
CA ILE A 269 3.38 6.16 13.79
C ILE A 269 1.90 6.55 13.83
N LYS A 270 1.09 5.77 14.55
CA LYS A 270 -0.35 5.99 14.69
C LYS A 270 -0.81 5.55 16.07
N ARG A 271 -1.00 6.55 16.94
CA ARG A 271 -1.56 6.34 18.28
C ARG A 271 -2.92 5.65 18.21
N ASN A 272 -3.17 4.82 19.21
CA ASN A 272 -4.40 4.06 19.35
C ASN A 272 -4.72 3.20 18.12
N ASN A 273 -3.73 2.63 17.44
CA ASN A 273 -3.96 1.74 16.31
C ASN A 273 -4.56 0.40 16.79
N GLN A 274 -5.58 -0.12 16.10
CA GLN A 274 -6.24 -1.38 16.45
C GLN A 274 -5.28 -2.58 16.41
N ASP A 275 -4.47 -2.71 15.36
CA ASP A 275 -3.53 -3.83 15.19
C ASP A 275 -2.47 -3.83 16.28
N TYR A 276 -2.01 -2.64 16.72
CA TYR A 276 -1.12 -2.51 17.88
C TYR A 276 -1.68 -3.23 19.11
N PHE A 277 -2.93 -2.97 19.49
CA PHE A 277 -3.53 -3.60 20.67
C PHE A 277 -3.75 -5.10 20.47
N VAL A 278 -4.16 -5.53 19.27
CA VAL A 278 -4.32 -6.95 18.94
C VAL A 278 -2.99 -7.70 19.11
N GLN A 279 -1.90 -7.21 18.51
CA GLN A 279 -0.58 -7.84 18.65
C GLN A 279 -0.11 -7.82 20.10
N LYS A 280 -0.31 -6.69 20.79
CA LYS A 280 0.09 -6.52 22.18
C LYS A 280 -0.57 -7.53 23.11
N ALA A 281 -1.88 -7.74 22.97
CA ALA A 281 -2.62 -8.74 23.73
C ALA A 281 -2.08 -10.15 23.48
N LYS A 282 -1.85 -10.52 22.22
CA LYS A 282 -1.26 -11.81 21.84
C LYS A 282 0.14 -12.02 22.41
N PHE A 283 0.98 -11.00 22.42
CA PHE A 283 2.33 -11.11 22.96
C PHE A 283 2.32 -11.26 24.48
N TYR A 284 1.46 -10.52 25.19
CA TYR A 284 1.25 -10.77 26.62
C TYR A 284 0.76 -12.19 26.89
N ARG A 285 -0.19 -12.69 26.09
CA ARG A 285 -0.67 -14.06 26.18
C ARG A 285 0.46 -15.07 25.97
N LYS A 286 1.32 -14.87 24.97
CA LYS A 286 2.51 -15.71 24.70
C LYS A 286 3.52 -15.69 25.86
N GLN A 287 3.69 -14.57 26.56
CA GLN A 287 4.50 -14.51 27.78
C GLN A 287 3.86 -15.23 28.99
N GLY A 288 2.62 -15.69 28.86
CA GLY A 288 1.84 -16.22 29.98
C GLY A 288 1.20 -15.13 30.85
N ASN A 289 1.29 -13.85 30.45
CA ASN A 289 0.67 -12.75 31.19
C ASN A 289 -0.80 -12.55 30.77
N VAL A 290 -1.66 -13.41 31.31
CA VAL A 290 -3.08 -13.46 30.97
C VAL A 290 -3.83 -12.19 31.40
N SER A 291 -3.50 -11.61 32.57
CA SER A 291 -4.16 -10.40 33.06
C SER A 291 -3.91 -9.22 32.12
N GLN A 292 -2.63 -8.95 31.80
CA GLN A 292 -2.28 -7.84 30.91
C GLN A 292 -2.83 -8.04 29.49
N SER A 293 -2.90 -9.29 29.06
CA SER A 293 -3.53 -9.65 27.79
C SER A 293 -5.00 -9.20 27.77
N PHE A 294 -5.82 -9.59 28.75
CA PHE A 294 -7.23 -9.20 28.78
C PHE A 294 -7.43 -7.70 29.02
N GLU A 295 -6.65 -7.06 29.88
CA GLU A 295 -6.67 -5.59 30.06
C GLU A 295 -6.38 -4.84 28.75
N THR A 296 -5.56 -5.43 27.86
CA THR A 296 -5.27 -4.86 26.54
C THR A 296 -6.47 -5.02 25.59
N ILE A 297 -7.21 -6.12 25.69
CA ILE A 297 -8.45 -6.34 24.92
C ILE A 297 -9.56 -5.41 25.42
N ASP A 298 -9.68 -5.18 26.73
CA ASP A 298 -10.63 -4.21 27.30
C ASP A 298 -10.38 -2.81 26.74
N LYS A 299 -9.13 -2.34 26.75
CA LYS A 299 -8.75 -1.07 26.14
C LYS A 299 -9.07 -1.01 24.64
N LEU A 300 -8.86 -2.13 23.93
CA LEU A 300 -9.22 -2.22 22.51
C LEU A 300 -10.73 -2.08 22.32
N GLN A 301 -11.55 -2.70 23.17
CA GLN A 301 -13.00 -2.59 23.13
C GLN A 301 -13.49 -1.17 23.46
N GLU A 302 -12.88 -0.50 24.44
CA GLU A 302 -13.18 0.90 24.79
C GLU A 302 -12.91 1.85 23.62
N LEU A 303 -11.78 1.68 22.93
CA LEU A 303 -11.39 2.51 21.79
C LEU A 303 -12.22 2.20 20.54
N TYR A 304 -12.71 0.96 20.42
CA TYR A 304 -13.40 0.44 19.25
C TYR A 304 -14.69 -0.32 19.61
N PRO A 305 -15.69 0.34 20.22
CA PRO A 305 -16.88 -0.34 20.75
C PRO A 305 -17.75 -1.00 19.69
N ASN A 306 -17.66 -0.52 18.44
CA ASN A 306 -18.39 -1.07 17.28
C ASN A 306 -17.51 -2.02 16.43
N SER A 307 -16.34 -2.43 16.93
CA SER A 307 -15.50 -3.41 16.23
C SER A 307 -15.83 -4.82 16.71
N PRO A 308 -16.00 -5.80 15.80
CA PRO A 308 -16.14 -7.21 16.17
C PRO A 308 -14.83 -7.84 16.68
N THR A 309 -13.69 -7.15 16.49
CA THR A 309 -12.34 -7.68 16.78
C THR A 309 -12.08 -8.01 18.25
N PRO A 310 -12.42 -7.14 19.23
CA PRO A 310 -12.18 -7.44 20.64
C PRO A 310 -12.93 -8.69 21.09
N TYR A 311 -14.21 -8.81 20.70
CA TYR A 311 -15.04 -9.98 21.00
C TYR A 311 -14.49 -11.26 20.37
N LEU A 312 -14.08 -11.21 19.11
CA LEU A 312 -13.48 -12.38 18.48
C LEU A 312 -12.17 -12.79 19.16
N LEU A 313 -11.34 -11.80 19.56
CA LEU A 313 -10.09 -12.05 20.27
C LEU A 313 -10.33 -12.66 21.66
N TYR A 314 -11.36 -12.20 22.38
CA TYR A 314 -11.85 -12.84 23.60
C TYR A 314 -12.20 -14.31 23.36
N ALA A 315 -13.05 -14.58 22.36
CA ALA A 315 -13.49 -15.94 22.04
C ALA A 315 -12.29 -16.86 21.73
N ILE A 316 -11.33 -16.40 20.94
CA ILE A 316 -10.12 -17.15 20.62
C ILE A 316 -9.28 -17.42 21.88
N PHE A 317 -9.11 -16.44 22.78
CA PHE A 317 -8.29 -16.64 23.98
C PHE A 317 -8.93 -17.57 25.01
N TYR A 318 -10.26 -17.68 25.01
CA TYR A 318 -10.97 -18.65 25.86
C TYR A 318 -10.86 -20.10 25.36
N LEU A 319 -10.40 -20.34 24.12
CA LEU A 319 -10.07 -21.69 23.63
C LEU A 319 -9.01 -22.37 24.51
N ASP A 320 -8.03 -21.60 25.02
CA ASP A 320 -6.96 -22.15 25.86
C ASP A 320 -7.47 -22.75 27.17
N THR A 321 -8.63 -22.26 27.64
CA THR A 321 -9.27 -22.71 28.89
C THR A 321 -10.44 -23.68 28.66
N ASN A 322 -10.77 -23.97 27.39
CA ASN A 322 -11.97 -24.71 27.00
C ASN A 322 -13.25 -24.17 27.68
N ASN A 323 -13.37 -22.85 27.81
CA ASN A 323 -14.55 -22.23 28.40
C ASN A 323 -15.59 -21.96 27.32
N ASP A 324 -16.30 -23.02 26.89
CA ASP A 324 -17.27 -22.96 25.79
C ASP A 324 -18.35 -21.89 26.00
N GLN A 325 -18.80 -21.65 27.23
CA GLN A 325 -19.77 -20.59 27.53
C GLN A 325 -19.24 -19.20 27.17
N LYS A 326 -17.97 -18.90 27.52
CA LYS A 326 -17.34 -17.62 27.18
C LYS A 326 -17.00 -17.51 25.70
N ILE A 327 -16.66 -18.62 25.04
CA ILE A 327 -16.45 -18.65 23.59
C ILE A 327 -17.77 -18.32 22.87
N ILE A 328 -18.88 -18.92 23.30
CA ILE A 328 -20.22 -18.67 22.74
C ILE A 328 -20.62 -17.20 22.94
N GLU A 329 -20.57 -16.70 24.17
CA GLU A 329 -20.93 -15.30 24.50
C GLU A 329 -20.21 -14.31 23.59
N ASN A 330 -18.89 -14.44 23.48
CA ASN A 330 -18.06 -13.52 22.70
C ASN A 330 -18.21 -13.72 21.18
N SER A 331 -18.45 -14.95 20.72
CA SER A 331 -18.70 -15.22 19.30
C SER A 331 -20.06 -14.68 18.85
N LEU A 332 -21.09 -14.74 19.69
CA LEU A 332 -22.39 -14.10 19.42
C LEU A 332 -22.25 -12.57 19.36
N ASN A 333 -21.54 -11.96 20.31
CA ASN A 333 -21.26 -10.51 20.29
C ASN A 333 -20.48 -10.10 19.04
N THR A 334 -19.55 -10.95 18.57
CA THR A 334 -18.81 -10.73 17.32
C THR A 334 -19.75 -10.60 16.12
N ILE A 335 -20.77 -11.46 16.04
CA ILE A 335 -21.76 -11.44 14.95
C ILE A 335 -22.75 -10.28 15.11
N GLU A 336 -23.19 -9.97 16.33
CA GLU A 336 -24.15 -8.89 16.61
C GLU A 336 -23.60 -7.51 16.21
N VAL A 337 -22.33 -7.26 16.51
CA VAL A 337 -21.66 -5.99 16.19
C VAL A 337 -21.26 -5.92 14.71
N ASN A 338 -21.37 -7.04 13.96
CA ASN A 338 -20.88 -7.12 12.60
C ASN A 338 -21.81 -6.44 11.59
N ARG A 339 -21.37 -5.28 11.06
CA ARG A 339 -22.09 -4.56 10.00
C ARG A 339 -21.51 -4.75 8.58
N SER A 340 -20.36 -5.43 8.41
CA SER A 340 -19.71 -5.57 7.07
C SER A 340 -18.47 -6.48 6.95
N ASN A 341 -17.96 -7.11 8.03
CA ASN A 341 -16.72 -7.91 7.96
C ASN A 341 -17.00 -9.42 7.97
N GLU A 342 -17.05 -10.00 6.77
CA GLU A 342 -17.40 -11.40 6.55
C GLU A 342 -16.43 -12.41 7.22
N ALA A 343 -15.14 -12.09 7.29
CA ALA A 343 -14.10 -12.96 7.87
C ALA A 343 -14.35 -13.28 9.34
N ASN A 344 -14.72 -12.26 10.11
CA ASN A 344 -14.93 -12.41 11.54
C ASN A 344 -16.20 -13.21 11.84
N SER A 345 -17.25 -13.08 11.01
CA SER A 345 -18.45 -13.91 11.11
C SER A 345 -18.15 -15.38 10.84
N ILE A 346 -17.37 -15.69 9.80
CA ILE A 346 -16.97 -17.06 9.47
C ILE A 346 -16.25 -17.70 10.65
N LEU A 347 -15.27 -17.01 11.25
CA LEU A 347 -14.57 -17.50 12.43
C LEU A 347 -15.52 -17.66 13.63
N ALA A 348 -16.42 -16.71 13.87
CA ALA A 348 -17.40 -16.79 14.94
C ALA A 348 -18.37 -17.97 14.77
N TYR A 349 -18.87 -18.24 13.56
CA TYR A 349 -19.73 -19.39 13.28
C TYR A 349 -19.00 -20.73 13.51
N ASN A 350 -17.74 -20.83 13.12
CA ASN A 350 -16.91 -21.99 13.44
C ASN A 350 -16.72 -22.19 14.95
N LEU A 351 -16.47 -21.11 15.69
CA LEU A 351 -16.34 -21.18 17.15
C LEU A 351 -17.65 -21.59 17.82
N LEU A 352 -18.78 -21.03 17.37
CA LEU A 352 -20.11 -21.36 17.89
C LEU A 352 -20.48 -22.82 17.62
N SER A 353 -20.34 -23.29 16.38
CA SER A 353 -20.71 -24.67 16.02
C SER A 353 -19.97 -25.70 16.87
N ARG A 354 -18.66 -25.49 17.08
CA ARG A 354 -17.82 -26.36 17.90
C ARG A 354 -18.15 -26.26 19.40
N SER A 355 -18.36 -25.04 19.90
CA SER A 355 -18.62 -24.82 21.34
C SER A 355 -19.98 -25.36 21.75
N TYR A 356 -21.02 -25.19 20.92
CA TYR A 356 -22.32 -25.82 21.18
C TYR A 356 -22.24 -27.34 21.11
N ALA A 357 -21.45 -27.91 20.19
CA ALA A 357 -21.22 -29.35 20.13
C ALA A 357 -20.54 -29.89 21.41
N ASN A 358 -19.64 -29.12 22.02
CA ASN A 358 -19.00 -29.48 23.30
C ASN A 358 -19.98 -29.50 24.47
N LEU A 359 -20.98 -28.63 24.43
CA LEU A 359 -22.06 -28.59 25.41
C LEU A 359 -23.19 -29.58 25.10
N ASN A 360 -23.03 -30.43 24.08
CA ASN A 360 -24.04 -31.36 23.57
C ASN A 360 -25.34 -30.66 23.08
N GLU A 361 -25.27 -29.39 22.71
CA GLU A 361 -26.36 -28.62 22.12
C GLU A 361 -26.36 -28.75 20.59
N PHE A 362 -26.66 -29.96 20.10
CA PHE A 362 -26.48 -30.31 18.69
C PHE A 362 -27.34 -29.51 17.70
N GLU A 363 -28.53 -29.06 18.09
CA GLU A 363 -29.38 -28.22 17.25
C GLU A 363 -28.70 -26.87 16.95
N ASN A 364 -28.18 -26.21 18.00
CA ASN A 364 -27.43 -24.97 17.86
C ASN A 364 -26.12 -25.21 17.10
N ALA A 365 -25.41 -26.31 17.40
CA ALA A 365 -24.18 -26.66 16.69
C ALA A 365 -24.40 -26.81 15.18
N SER A 366 -25.45 -27.54 14.77
CA SER A 366 -25.82 -27.72 13.36
C SER A 366 -26.21 -26.39 12.71
N LYS A 367 -27.04 -25.58 13.39
CA LYS A 367 -27.45 -24.26 12.88
C LYS A 367 -26.25 -23.38 12.52
N PHE A 368 -25.29 -23.25 13.43
CA PHE A 368 -24.11 -22.41 13.18
C PHE A 368 -23.12 -23.04 12.18
N TYR A 369 -23.07 -24.37 12.11
CA TYR A 369 -22.33 -25.07 11.07
C TYR A 369 -22.93 -24.81 9.66
N ASP A 370 -24.25 -24.84 9.51
CA ASP A 370 -24.88 -24.57 8.22
C ASP A 370 -24.64 -23.12 7.77
N LEU A 371 -24.69 -22.15 8.70
CA LEU A 371 -24.32 -20.75 8.43
C LEU A 371 -22.83 -20.60 8.05
N LEU A 372 -21.93 -21.38 8.66
CA LEU A 372 -20.52 -21.42 8.28
C LEU A 372 -20.36 -21.91 6.83
N VAL A 373 -21.04 -22.99 6.46
CA VAL A 373 -20.98 -23.56 5.11
C VAL A 373 -21.51 -22.56 4.08
N GLU A 374 -22.68 -21.97 4.33
CA GLU A 374 -23.29 -20.97 3.45
C GLU A 374 -22.32 -19.84 3.12
N ARG A 375 -21.65 -19.29 4.14
CA ARG A 375 -20.67 -18.20 3.97
C ARG A 375 -19.39 -18.62 3.28
N LEU A 376 -18.87 -19.81 3.59
CA LEU A 376 -17.65 -20.27 2.93
C LEU A 376 -17.90 -20.59 1.46
N VAL A 377 -19.07 -21.10 1.09
CA VAL A 377 -19.45 -21.30 -0.32
C VAL A 377 -19.54 -19.96 -1.05
N GLU A 378 -20.21 -18.95 -0.45
CA GLU A 378 -20.27 -17.59 -1.02
C GLU A 378 -18.86 -17.01 -1.26
N VAL A 379 -17.95 -17.16 -0.30
CA VAL A 379 -16.56 -16.72 -0.44
C VAL A 379 -15.83 -17.48 -1.54
N ILE A 380 -15.96 -18.80 -1.62
CA ILE A 380 -15.29 -19.64 -2.62
C ILE A 380 -15.80 -19.33 -4.04
N GLU A 381 -17.11 -19.14 -4.22
CA GLU A 381 -17.74 -18.90 -5.53
C GLU A 381 -17.46 -17.50 -6.07
N THR A 382 -17.15 -16.53 -5.21
CA THR A 382 -16.91 -15.13 -5.59
C THR A 382 -15.43 -14.78 -5.83
N MET A 383 -14.49 -15.73 -5.67
CA MET A 383 -13.05 -15.41 -5.54
C MET A 383 -12.41 -14.75 -6.76
N ASP A 384 -12.02 -13.49 -6.57
CA ASP A 384 -10.66 -13.01 -6.84
C ASP A 384 -9.74 -13.57 -5.74
N SER A 385 -8.76 -14.40 -6.11
CA SER A 385 -8.00 -15.27 -5.21
C SER A 385 -7.12 -14.55 -4.17
N ASP A 386 -6.94 -13.23 -4.32
CA ASP A 386 -6.17 -12.40 -3.37
C ASP A 386 -6.98 -11.97 -2.13
N MET A 387 -8.30 -12.19 -2.12
CA MET A 387 -9.20 -11.80 -1.03
C MET A 387 -9.41 -12.94 -0.01
N VAL A 388 -8.37 -13.68 0.34
CA VAL A 388 -8.41 -14.58 1.50
C VAL A 388 -8.41 -13.73 2.77
N LEU A 389 -9.63 -13.35 3.15
CA LEU A 389 -10.12 -12.85 4.45
C LEU A 389 -9.03 -12.61 5.50
N ARG A 390 -8.39 -11.44 5.44
CA ARG A 390 -7.59 -10.94 6.56
C ARG A 390 -8.54 -10.55 7.68
N SER A 391 -8.71 -11.43 8.66
CA SER A 391 -9.24 -11.01 9.95
C SER A 391 -8.23 -10.05 10.61
N SER A 392 -8.74 -9.07 11.33
CA SER A 392 -7.95 -8.16 12.17
C SER A 392 -7.21 -8.89 13.30
N THR A 393 -7.49 -10.19 13.50
CA THR A 393 -6.89 -11.05 14.52
C THR A 393 -5.78 -11.95 13.96
N ASP A 394 -5.29 -11.72 12.75
CA ASP A 394 -4.33 -12.60 12.00
C ASP A 394 -4.75 -14.07 11.91
N PHE A 395 -5.99 -14.43 12.25
CA PHE A 395 -6.52 -15.74 11.94
C PHE A 395 -6.79 -15.72 10.44
N TYR A 396 -5.73 -15.99 9.69
CA TYR A 396 -5.76 -16.07 8.26
C TYR A 396 -6.56 -17.32 7.92
N ILE A 397 -7.67 -17.16 7.21
CA ILE A 397 -8.43 -18.29 6.68
C ILE A 397 -7.65 -18.81 5.46
N GLU A 398 -6.43 -19.31 5.64
CA GLU A 398 -5.52 -19.67 4.53
C GLU A 398 -6.17 -20.63 3.55
N ASN A 399 -7.10 -21.44 4.06
CA ASN A 399 -7.90 -22.33 3.23
C ASN A 399 -9.31 -22.49 3.83
N PRO A 400 -10.34 -21.90 3.20
CA PRO A 400 -11.76 -22.16 3.49
C PRO A 400 -12.12 -23.64 3.68
N VAL A 401 -11.54 -24.52 2.85
CA VAL A 401 -11.76 -25.96 2.90
C VAL A 401 -11.22 -26.56 4.20
N GLN A 402 -10.06 -26.10 4.69
CA GLN A 402 -9.52 -26.58 5.97
C GLN A 402 -10.44 -26.25 7.16
N LEU A 403 -11.08 -25.07 7.14
CA LEU A 403 -12.06 -24.69 8.16
C LEU A 403 -13.33 -25.56 8.11
N LEU A 404 -13.82 -25.87 6.91
CA LEU A 404 -14.91 -26.82 6.71
C LEU A 404 -14.54 -28.20 7.23
N LEU A 405 -13.37 -28.71 6.83
CA LEU A 405 -12.89 -30.03 7.24
C LEU A 405 -12.73 -30.12 8.76
N LEU A 406 -12.15 -29.12 9.41
CA LEU A 406 -11.95 -29.11 10.86
C LEU A 406 -13.29 -29.08 11.62
N SER A 407 -14.22 -28.22 11.20
CA SER A 407 -15.53 -28.10 11.84
C SER A 407 -16.36 -29.38 11.63
N THR A 408 -16.41 -29.90 10.40
CA THR A 408 -17.14 -31.14 10.06
C THR A 408 -16.61 -32.33 10.84
N PHE A 409 -15.28 -32.50 10.88
CA PHE A 409 -14.61 -33.53 11.66
C PHE A 409 -15.05 -33.48 13.12
N TYR A 410 -15.02 -32.28 13.71
CA TYR A 410 -15.29 -32.08 15.13
C TYR A 410 -16.76 -32.37 15.49
N LEU A 411 -17.70 -31.83 14.71
CA LEU A 411 -19.12 -32.09 14.90
C LEU A 411 -19.44 -33.58 14.67
N GLY A 412 -18.83 -34.21 13.67
CA GLY A 412 -19.03 -35.63 13.38
C GLY A 412 -18.58 -36.51 14.53
N LEU A 413 -17.43 -36.20 15.14
CA LEU A 413 -16.93 -36.88 16.32
C LEU A 413 -17.87 -36.72 17.52
N LYS A 414 -18.31 -35.48 17.81
CA LYS A 414 -19.19 -35.21 18.96
C LYS A 414 -20.56 -35.88 18.84
N ASN A 415 -21.12 -35.93 17.63
CA ASN A 415 -22.36 -36.66 17.38
C ASN A 415 -22.18 -38.17 17.56
N TYR A 416 -21.04 -38.73 17.11
CA TYR A 416 -20.74 -40.15 17.32
C TYR A 416 -20.59 -40.49 18.81
N GLU A 417 -19.86 -39.69 19.58
CA GLU A 417 -19.68 -39.86 21.04
C GLU A 417 -21.00 -39.84 21.81
N ASN A 418 -22.02 -39.15 21.29
CA ASN A 418 -23.36 -39.05 21.87
C ASN A 418 -24.38 -39.98 21.18
N GLU A 419 -23.90 -41.01 20.48
CA GLU A 419 -24.73 -42.04 19.81
C GLU A 419 -25.70 -41.49 18.73
N ASN A 420 -25.50 -40.25 18.28
CA ASN A 420 -26.21 -39.67 17.14
C ASN A 420 -25.55 -40.12 15.81
N TYR A 421 -25.57 -41.43 15.57
CA TYR A 421 -24.85 -42.06 14.46
C TYR A 421 -25.32 -41.59 13.09
N ARG A 422 -26.61 -41.25 12.93
CA ARG A 422 -27.14 -40.75 11.66
C ARG A 422 -26.47 -39.43 11.25
N THR A 423 -26.48 -38.44 12.13
CA THR A 423 -25.83 -37.15 11.87
C THR A 423 -24.31 -37.30 11.76
N ALA A 424 -23.71 -38.18 12.56
CA ALA A 424 -22.28 -38.48 12.45
C ALA A 424 -21.91 -39.04 11.07
N MET A 425 -22.73 -39.93 10.50
CA MET A 425 -22.55 -40.44 9.14
C MET A 425 -22.72 -39.34 8.09
N GLU A 426 -23.75 -38.50 8.21
CA GLU A 426 -24.00 -37.39 7.29
C GLU A 426 -22.82 -36.42 7.25
N LEU A 427 -22.27 -36.05 8.42
CA LEU A 427 -21.08 -35.19 8.51
C LEU A 427 -19.83 -35.86 7.95
N ALA A 428 -19.63 -37.15 8.23
CA ALA A 428 -18.47 -37.87 7.67
C ALA A 428 -18.54 -37.95 6.13
N ARG A 429 -19.73 -38.04 5.52
CA ARG A 429 -19.90 -37.94 4.06
C ARG A 429 -19.54 -36.55 3.54
N LYS A 430 -20.05 -35.49 4.17
CA LYS A 430 -19.69 -34.10 3.81
C LYS A 430 -18.17 -33.88 3.88
N GLU A 431 -17.51 -34.41 4.90
CA GLU A 431 -16.05 -34.30 5.04
C GLU A 431 -15.30 -35.00 3.89
N ILE A 432 -15.79 -36.15 3.43
CA ILE A 432 -15.25 -36.83 2.25
C ILE A 432 -15.41 -35.95 1.01
N ASP A 433 -16.60 -35.36 0.82
CA ASP A 433 -16.88 -34.49 -0.33
C ASP A 433 -15.97 -33.24 -0.29
N TYR A 434 -15.72 -32.66 0.88
CA TYR A 434 -14.80 -31.53 1.02
C TYR A 434 -13.33 -31.89 0.76
N CYS A 435 -12.94 -33.15 0.98
CA CYS A 435 -11.58 -33.60 0.66
C CYS A 435 -11.31 -33.56 -0.85
N ASP A 436 -12.34 -33.62 -1.70
CA ASP A 436 -12.15 -33.61 -3.16
C ASP A 436 -11.68 -32.25 -3.69
N TYR A 437 -11.66 -31.20 -2.85
CA TYR A 437 -11.05 -29.90 -3.14
C TYR A 437 -9.56 -29.82 -2.75
N LEU A 438 -8.99 -30.88 -2.17
CA LEU A 438 -7.58 -30.96 -1.79
C LEU A 438 -6.76 -31.77 -2.81
N ASP A 439 -5.45 -31.55 -2.83
CA ASP A 439 -4.51 -32.41 -3.53
C ASP A 439 -4.50 -33.81 -2.89
N GLU A 440 -4.68 -34.87 -3.69
CA GLU A 440 -4.76 -36.26 -3.21
C GLU A 440 -3.49 -36.72 -2.49
N ASP A 441 -2.34 -36.13 -2.82
CA ASP A 441 -1.06 -36.43 -2.17
C ASP A 441 -0.82 -35.59 -0.89
N SER A 442 -1.72 -34.65 -0.58
CA SER A 442 -1.59 -33.80 0.61
C SER A 442 -1.82 -34.58 1.90
N LYS A 443 -1.13 -34.18 2.98
CA LYS A 443 -1.31 -34.78 4.30
C LYS A 443 -2.72 -34.58 4.82
N GLU A 444 -3.30 -33.43 4.51
CA GLU A 444 -4.65 -33.03 4.87
C GLU A 444 -5.68 -33.94 4.22
N TYR A 445 -5.57 -34.20 2.91
CA TYR A 445 -6.44 -35.14 2.20
C TYR A 445 -6.37 -36.53 2.80
N ILE A 446 -5.16 -37.08 2.92
CA ILE A 446 -4.93 -38.43 3.44
C ILE A 446 -5.51 -38.55 4.86
N TRP A 447 -5.27 -37.56 5.72
CA TRP A 447 -5.74 -37.58 7.10
C TRP A 447 -7.25 -37.45 7.20
N HIS A 448 -7.87 -36.45 6.58
CA HIS A 448 -9.32 -36.22 6.72
C HIS A 448 -10.13 -37.34 6.07
N LYS A 449 -9.81 -37.72 4.82
CA LYS A 449 -10.60 -38.70 4.06
C LYS A 449 -10.53 -40.09 4.66
N SER A 450 -9.34 -40.56 5.06
CA SER A 450 -9.20 -41.86 5.73
C SER A 450 -9.90 -41.90 7.10
N ASN A 451 -9.83 -40.83 7.89
CA ASN A 451 -10.52 -40.75 9.17
C ASN A 451 -12.04 -40.66 9.02
N ALA A 452 -12.54 -39.96 8.00
CA ALA A 452 -13.96 -39.88 7.69
C ALA A 452 -14.53 -41.24 7.30
N TYR A 453 -13.82 -42.01 6.46
CA TYR A 453 -14.19 -43.39 6.16
C TYR A 453 -14.16 -44.29 7.40
N ASN A 454 -13.15 -44.17 8.26
CA ASN A 454 -13.13 -44.91 9.53
C ASN A 454 -14.30 -44.53 10.45
N ARG A 455 -14.71 -43.25 10.51
CA ARG A 455 -15.89 -42.83 11.28
C ARG A 455 -17.18 -43.41 10.69
N LEU A 456 -17.33 -43.44 9.36
CA LEU A 456 -18.45 -44.12 8.71
C LEU A 456 -18.48 -45.60 9.08
N GLY A 457 -17.35 -46.30 8.96
CA GLY A 457 -17.28 -47.71 9.31
C GLY A 457 -17.70 -47.98 10.75
N LYS A 458 -17.18 -47.19 11.70
CA LYS A 458 -17.55 -47.27 13.12
C LYS A 458 -19.04 -46.99 13.36
N ALA A 459 -19.61 -45.99 12.69
CA ALA A 459 -21.02 -45.67 12.83
C ALA A 459 -21.91 -46.78 12.25
N TYR A 460 -21.55 -47.37 11.11
CA TYR A 460 -22.29 -48.48 10.50
C TYR A 460 -22.25 -49.74 11.38
N MET A 461 -21.09 -50.03 11.96
CA MET A 461 -20.93 -51.13 12.91
C MET A 461 -21.79 -50.91 14.17
N ALA A 462 -21.84 -49.67 14.67
CA ALA A 462 -22.67 -49.32 15.84
C ALA A 462 -24.18 -49.50 15.59
N VAL A 463 -24.65 -49.37 14.34
CA VAL A 463 -26.05 -49.62 13.96
C VAL A 463 -26.31 -51.04 13.44
N GLY A 464 -25.33 -51.94 13.51
CA GLY A 464 -25.45 -53.35 13.14
C GLY A 464 -25.32 -53.66 11.64
N SER A 465 -24.68 -52.78 10.88
CA SER A 465 -24.43 -52.93 9.44
C SER A 465 -22.96 -53.28 9.17
N ASP A 466 -22.57 -54.51 9.51
CA ASP A 466 -21.16 -54.95 9.44
C ASP A 466 -20.59 -54.97 8.02
N THR A 467 -21.41 -55.29 7.02
CA THR A 467 -20.99 -55.31 5.60
C THR A 467 -20.58 -53.90 5.14
N GLU A 468 -21.42 -52.92 5.42
CA GLU A 468 -21.15 -51.51 5.14
C GLU A 468 -19.97 -51.00 5.97
N ALA A 469 -19.87 -51.42 7.22
CA ALA A 469 -18.75 -51.05 8.09
C ALA A 469 -17.40 -51.49 7.48
N CYS A 470 -17.31 -52.75 7.05
CA CYS A 470 -16.13 -53.31 6.44
C CYS A 470 -15.77 -52.65 5.11
N PHE A 471 -16.77 -52.33 4.28
CA PHE A 471 -16.55 -51.56 3.06
C PHE A 471 -15.85 -50.23 3.34
N TYR A 472 -16.29 -49.46 4.34
CA TYR A 472 -15.66 -48.17 4.65
C TYR A 472 -14.30 -48.31 5.33
N PHE A 473 -14.09 -49.33 6.17
CA PHE A 473 -12.76 -49.61 6.72
C PHE A 473 -11.75 -50.01 5.63
N GLU A 474 -12.17 -50.76 4.61
CA GLU A 474 -11.35 -51.08 3.44
C GLU A 474 -10.99 -49.82 2.65
N LYS A 475 -11.96 -48.92 2.42
CA LYS A 475 -11.72 -47.62 1.77
C LYS A 475 -10.71 -46.77 2.54
N ALA A 476 -10.81 -46.73 3.88
CA ALA A 476 -9.84 -46.02 4.71
C ALA A 476 -8.43 -46.62 4.58
N CYS A 477 -8.33 -47.95 4.58
CA CYS A 477 -7.08 -48.68 4.41
C CYS A 477 -6.42 -48.42 3.05
N GLY A 478 -7.21 -48.36 1.98
CA GLY A 478 -6.72 -48.03 0.64
C GLY A 478 -6.14 -46.62 0.49
N ILE A 479 -6.43 -45.70 1.41
CA ILE A 479 -5.85 -44.34 1.43
C ILE A 479 -4.60 -44.27 2.29
N SER A 480 -4.57 -45.00 3.41
CA SER A 480 -3.45 -44.95 4.35
C SER A 480 -3.33 -46.26 5.12
N ASP A 481 -2.15 -46.88 5.06
CA ASP A 481 -1.85 -48.09 5.84
C ASP A 481 -2.11 -47.90 7.34
N ARG A 482 -1.91 -46.68 7.85
CA ARG A 482 -2.15 -46.33 9.26
C ARG A 482 -3.64 -46.40 9.64
N ALA A 483 -4.53 -46.31 8.67
CA ALA A 483 -5.97 -46.36 8.87
C ALA A 483 -6.54 -47.80 8.83
N CYS A 484 -5.73 -48.81 8.46
CA CYS A 484 -6.17 -50.21 8.31
C CYS A 484 -6.50 -50.93 9.63
N ASN A 485 -6.19 -50.36 10.79
CA ASN A 485 -6.37 -51.01 12.10
C ASN A 485 -7.80 -51.52 12.31
N PHE A 486 -8.82 -50.75 11.89
CA PHE A 486 -10.21 -51.18 12.06
C PHE A 486 -10.59 -52.30 11.10
N TYR A 487 -10.12 -52.26 9.85
CA TYR A 487 -10.33 -53.32 8.88
C TYR A 487 -9.72 -54.65 9.38
N ASN A 488 -8.44 -54.61 9.77
CA ASN A 488 -7.70 -55.79 10.19
C ASN A 488 -8.29 -56.47 11.44
N ASN A 489 -8.91 -55.71 12.33
CA ASN A 489 -9.44 -56.23 13.59
C ASN A 489 -10.91 -56.68 13.52
N ASN A 490 -11.68 -56.22 12.52
CA ASN A 490 -13.13 -56.42 12.50
C ASN A 490 -13.66 -57.08 11.22
N CYS A 491 -12.89 -57.13 10.13
CA CYS A 491 -13.38 -57.47 8.80
C CYS A 491 -12.56 -58.52 8.04
N ASN A 492 -11.35 -58.82 8.53
CA ASN A 492 -10.48 -59.86 7.98
C ASN A 492 -10.76 -61.24 8.58
#